data_AF-A0A6L3XQH1-F1
#
_entry.id   AF-A0A6L3XQH1-F1
#
_cell.length_a   1.000
_cell.length_b   1.000
_cell.length_c   1.000
_cell.angle_alpha   90.00
_cell.angle_beta   90.00
_cell.angle_gamma   90.00
#
_symmetry.space_group_name_H-M   'P 1'
#
loop_
_entity.id
_entity.type
_entity.pdbx_description
1 polymer ?
#
loop_
_entity_poly.entity_id
_entity_poly.type
_entity_poly.pdbx_seq_one_letter_code
_entity_poly.pdbx_strand_id
1 'polypeptide(L)' 'GLSQPGIFVKTSSPKGERERLPNPTLAVTDGNVTVKFHPWTIEQIVASEA' A
#
# COMPACT_ATOMS: atom_id res chain seq x y z
N GLY A 1 5.56 -16.99 -9.69
CA GLY A 1 4.73 -15.78 -9.54
C GLY A 1 4.49 -15.55 -8.07
N LEU A 2 3.23 -15.52 -7.62
CA LEU A 2 2.91 -15.24 -6.21
C LEU A 2 3.07 -16.43 -5.25
N SER A 3 2.94 -17.67 -5.75
CA SER A 3 3.11 -18.89 -4.94
C SER A 3 4.56 -19.39 -4.85
N GLN A 4 5.53 -18.59 -5.31
CA GLN A 4 6.93 -18.98 -5.22
C GLN A 4 7.41 -18.92 -3.77
N PRO A 5 8.18 -19.92 -3.28
CA PRO A 5 8.81 -19.85 -1.97
C PRO A 5 9.62 -18.56 -1.81
N GLY A 6 9.48 -17.91 -0.65
CA GLY A 6 10.14 -16.63 -0.37
C GLY A 6 9.39 -15.39 -0.86
N ILE A 7 8.33 -15.54 -1.67
CA ILE A 7 7.43 -14.44 -2.00
C ILE A 7 6.29 -14.36 -0.98
N PHE A 8 6.12 -13.19 -0.38
CA PHE A 8 5.08 -12.92 0.60
C PHE A 8 4.18 -11.78 0.13
N VAL A 9 2.89 -11.92 0.46
CA VAL A 9 1.87 -10.91 0.16
C VAL A 9 1.21 -10.47 1.46
N LYS A 10 1.08 -9.16 1.66
CA LYS A 10 0.40 -8.57 2.82
C LYS A 10 -0.56 -7.47 2.37
N THR A 11 -1.75 -7.46 2.95
CA THR A 11 -2.70 -6.35 2.81
C THR A 11 -2.75 -5.53 4.11
N SER A 12 -2.91 -4.22 3.97
CA SER A 12 -3.11 -3.33 5.11
C SER A 12 -3.87 -2.07 4.70
N SER A 13 -4.73 -1.57 5.58
CA SER A 13 -5.43 -0.29 5.40
C SER A 13 -5.31 0.53 6.68
N PRO A 14 -4.12 1.03 7.03
CA PRO A 14 -3.94 1.86 8.22
C PRO A 14 -4.70 3.18 8.03
N LYS A 15 -5.44 3.62 9.06
CA LYS A 15 -6.23 4.84 9.03
C LYS A 15 -5.55 5.95 9.84
N GLY A 16 -5.24 7.07 9.18
CA GLY A 16 -4.72 8.28 9.83
C GLY A 16 -5.83 9.17 10.41
N GLU A 17 -5.49 10.05 11.36
CA GLU A 17 -6.46 10.96 12.02
C GLU A 17 -7.19 11.89 11.02
N ARG A 18 -6.48 12.37 10.00
CA ARG A 18 -7.02 13.26 8.96
C ARG A 18 -7.32 12.56 7.65
N GLU A 19 -7.27 11.24 7.61
CA GLU A 19 -7.53 10.49 6.38
C GLU A 19 -8.92 10.88 5.82
N ARG A 20 -8.94 11.28 4.55
CA ARG A 20 -10.16 11.57 3.77
C ARG A 20 -10.38 10.58 2.63
N LEU A 21 -9.30 10.00 2.12
CA LEU A 21 -9.32 8.96 1.10
C LEU A 21 -8.77 7.64 1.68
N PRO A 22 -9.55 6.55 1.69
CA PRO A 22 -9.03 5.24 2.07
C PRO A 22 -7.87 4.84 1.16
N ASN A 23 -6.71 4.53 1.74
CA ASN A 23 -5.52 4.12 0.98
C ASN A 23 -5.11 2.67 1.28
N PRO A 24 -5.95 1.66 0.91
CA PRO A 24 -5.59 0.27 1.08
C PRO A 24 -4.31 -0.05 0.30
N THR A 25 -3.43 -0.82 0.92
CA THR A 25 -2.13 -1.19 0.38
C THR A 25 -2.05 -2.69 0.19
N LEU A 26 -1.67 -3.11 -1.02
CA LEU A 26 -1.19 -4.46 -1.29
C LEU A 26 0.34 -4.41 -1.41
N ALA A 27 1.03 -5.16 -0.57
CA ALA A 27 2.48 -5.29 -0.60
C ALA A 27 2.89 -6.70 -1.04
N VAL A 28 3.81 -6.80 -2.00
CA VAL A 28 4.45 -8.04 -2.44
C VAL A 28 5.94 -7.91 -2.18
N THR A 29 6.55 -8.88 -1.49
CA THR A 29 7.98 -8.84 -1.12
C THR A 29 8.66 -10.20 -1.30
N ASP A 30 9.95 -10.18 -1.61
CA ASP A 30 10.85 -11.35 -1.59
C ASP A 30 11.70 -11.43 -0.31
N GLY A 31 11.46 -10.55 0.66
CA GLY A 31 12.25 -10.40 1.89
C GLY A 31 13.36 -9.35 1.80
N ASN A 32 13.70 -8.85 0.61
CA ASN A 32 14.68 -7.79 0.41
C ASN A 32 14.03 -6.55 -0.23
N VAL A 33 13.31 -6.74 -1.33
CA VAL A 33 12.57 -5.70 -2.05
C VAL A 33 11.07 -5.87 -1.81
N THR A 34 10.36 -4.75 -1.66
CA THR A 34 8.90 -4.73 -1.55
C THR A 34 8.30 -3.77 -2.58
N VAL A 35 7.36 -4.27 -3.38
CA VAL A 35 6.54 -3.45 -4.28
C VAL A 35 5.17 -3.27 -3.63
N LYS A 36 4.71 -2.02 -3.57
CA LYS A 36 3.41 -1.67 -2.98
C LYS A 36 2.49 -1.06 -4.03
N PHE A 37 1.23 -1.44 -3.97
CA PHE A 37 0.16 -0.95 -4.83
C PHE A 37 -0.87 -0.21 -4.00
N HIS A 38 -1.30 0.93 -4.53
CA HIS A 38 -2.22 1.86 -3.89
C HIS A 38 -3.16 2.45 -4.96
N PRO A 39 -4.41 2.79 -4.60
CA PRO A 39 -5.36 3.38 -5.55
C PRO A 39 -5.10 4.84 -5.90
N TRP A 40 -4.29 5.55 -5.10
CA TRP A 40 -4.07 6.99 -5.23
C TRP A 40 -2.61 7.33 -5.43
N THR A 41 -2.38 8.39 -6.20
CA THR A 41 -1.09 9.09 -6.22
C THR A 41 -0.86 9.85 -4.92
N ILE A 42 0.39 10.20 -4.63
CA ILE A 42 0.72 10.97 -3.43
C ILE A 42 0.11 12.37 -3.50
N GLU A 43 0.12 12.98 -4.68
CA GLU A 43 -0.46 14.30 -4.93
C GLU A 43 -1.96 14.33 -4.59
N GLN A 44 -2.71 13.27 -4.97
CA GLN A 44 -4.13 13.14 -4.64
C GLN A 44 -4.37 12.97 -3.14
N ILE A 45 -3.52 12.21 -2.44
CA ILE A 45 -3.61 12.05 -0.99
C ILE A 45 -3.39 13.40 -0.30
N VAL A 46 -2.32 14.11 -0.65
CA VAL A 46 -2.00 15.43 -0.09
C VAL A 46 -3.12 16.43 -0.34
N ALA A 47 -3.68 16.46 -1.56
CA ALA A 47 -4.81 17.33 -1.88
C ALA A 47 -6.08 17.02 -1.07
N SER A 48 -6.25 15.78 -0.61
CA SER A 48 -7.40 15.37 0.20
C SER A 48 -7.29 15.74 1.68
N GLU A 49 -6.08 15.98 2.19
CA GLU A 49 -5.80 16.25 3.61
C GLU A 49 -5.57 17.74 3.94
N ALA A 50 -5.43 18.57 2.90
CA ALA A 50 -5.33 20.03 2.99
C ALA A 50 -6.63 20.68 3.48
#